data_AF-A0A2N9LYB5-F1
#
_entry.id   AF-A0A2N9LYB5-F1
#
_cell.length_a   1.000
_cell.length_b   1.000
_cell.length_c   1.000
_cell.angle_alpha   90.00
_cell.angle_beta   90.00
_cell.angle_gamma   90.00
#
_symmetry.space_group_name_H-M   'P 1'
#
loop_
_entity.id
_entity.type
_entity.pdbx_description
1 polymer ?
#
loop_
_entity_poly.entity_id
_entity_poly.type
_entity_poly.pdbx_seq_one_letter_code
_entity_poly.pdbx_strand_id
1 'polypeptide(L)'
;MRGQVENGAGAVVIVIAPDEAHSVDGDSPRVGACDIEGRFSVEGLRPGSYLVLATYISGNVNTGAIAEMVYVRGLNRQAKTIQLEEGETAAVNMKITPWPE
;
A
#
# COMPACT_ATOMS: atom_id res chain seq x y z
N MET A 1 -5.30 -4.77 -8.38
CA MET A 1 -5.87 -4.92 -7.02
C MET A 1 -6.93 -3.86 -6.79
N ARG A 2 -8.01 -4.19 -6.09
CA ARG A 2 -9.06 -3.23 -5.67
C ARG A 2 -9.58 -3.56 -4.29
N GLY A 3 -10.23 -2.63 -3.64
CA GLY A 3 -10.72 -2.89 -2.29
C GLY A 3 -11.47 -1.74 -1.66
N GLN A 4 -11.77 -1.92 -0.38
CA GLN A 4 -12.40 -0.92 0.47
C GLN A 4 -11.63 -0.78 1.78
N VAL A 5 -11.47 0.47 2.21
CA VAL A 5 -10.91 0.86 3.49
C VAL A 5 -12.05 1.33 4.39
N GLU A 6 -12.21 0.68 5.53
CA GLU A 6 -13.18 1.07 6.56
C GLU A 6 -12.85 2.48 7.07
N ASN A 7 -13.84 3.39 7.04
CA ASN A 7 -13.67 4.81 7.34
C ASN A 7 -12.48 5.42 6.56
N GLY A 8 -12.32 5.06 5.28
CA GLY A 8 -11.16 5.43 4.46
C GLY A 8 -11.35 6.61 3.52
N ALA A 9 -12.39 7.43 3.72
CA ALA A 9 -12.63 8.59 2.87
C ALA A 9 -11.42 9.55 2.92
N GLY A 10 -10.77 9.76 1.76
CA GLY A 10 -9.55 10.59 1.68
C GLY A 10 -8.27 9.91 2.21
N ALA A 11 -8.32 8.62 2.55
CA ALA A 11 -7.13 7.84 2.85
C ALA A 11 -6.36 7.49 1.57
N VAL A 12 -5.12 7.06 1.73
CA VAL A 12 -4.31 6.50 0.64
C VAL A 12 -3.92 5.06 0.96
N VAL A 13 -3.88 4.23 -0.08
CA VAL A 13 -3.39 2.86 -0.03
C VAL A 13 -1.99 2.82 -0.58
N ILE A 14 -1.05 2.31 0.21
CA ILE A 14 0.33 2.07 -0.17
C ILE A 14 0.48 0.58 -0.45
N VAL A 15 1.11 0.28 -1.59
CA VAL A 15 1.47 -1.08 -2.01
C VAL A 15 2.96 -1.12 -2.26
N ILE A 16 3.66 -2.05 -1.59
CA ILE A 16 5.10 -2.19 -1.68
C ILE A 16 5.47 -3.67 -1.76
N ALA A 17 6.40 -4.03 -2.63
CA ALA A 17 6.96 -5.38 -2.67
C ALA A 17 7.81 -5.60 -1.40
N PRO A 18 7.72 -6.77 -0.74
CA PRO A 18 8.35 -7.06 0.56
C PRO A 18 9.89 -7.06 0.54
N ASP A 19 10.51 -6.92 -0.62
CA ASP A 19 11.96 -7.01 -0.79
C ASP A 19 12.62 -5.62 -0.74
N GLU A 20 13.34 -5.35 0.36
CA GLU A 20 14.12 -4.13 0.55
C GLU A 20 15.24 -3.96 -0.50
N ALA A 21 15.76 -5.06 -1.06
CA ALA A 21 16.89 -5.04 -1.99
C ALA A 21 16.52 -4.57 -3.41
N HIS A 22 15.23 -4.59 -3.78
CA HIS A 22 14.76 -4.27 -5.13
C HIS A 22 14.32 -2.81 -5.34
N SER A 23 14.51 -1.94 -4.34
CA SER A 23 14.28 -0.50 -4.52
C SER A 23 15.24 0.16 -5.53
N VAL A 24 16.25 -0.57 -6.01
CA VAL A 24 17.23 -0.10 -7.01
C VAL A 24 16.76 -0.33 -8.46
N ASP A 25 15.84 -1.27 -8.72
CA ASP A 25 15.37 -1.66 -10.07
C ASP A 25 13.86 -1.40 -10.32
N GLY A 26 13.35 -0.27 -9.82
CA GLY A 26 12.10 0.30 -10.34
C GLY A 26 10.78 -0.18 -9.72
N ASP A 27 10.80 -1.01 -8.68
CA ASP A 27 9.59 -1.35 -7.90
C ASP A 27 9.34 -0.30 -6.81
N SER A 28 9.17 0.96 -7.23
CA SER A 28 8.78 2.03 -6.31
C SER A 28 7.40 1.75 -5.69
N PRO A 29 7.18 2.08 -4.41
CA PRO A 29 5.86 2.01 -3.79
C PRO A 29 4.78 2.60 -4.69
N ARG A 30 3.70 1.86 -4.87
CA ARG A 30 2.50 2.33 -5.58
C ARG A 30 1.54 2.92 -4.57
N VAL A 31 0.92 4.05 -4.93
CA VAL A 31 -0.05 4.73 -4.08
C VAL A 31 -1.36 4.84 -4.85
N GLY A 32 -2.45 4.38 -4.23
CA GLY A 32 -3.82 4.55 -4.73
C GLY A 32 -4.62 5.42 -3.76
N ALA A 33 -5.27 6.46 -4.27
CA ALA A 33 -6.17 7.27 -3.46
C ALA A 33 -7.50 6.53 -3.22
N CYS A 34 -8.04 6.64 -2.01
CA CYS A 34 -9.40 6.20 -1.73
C CYS A 34 -10.41 7.27 -2.12
N ASP A 35 -11.55 6.86 -2.67
CA ASP A 35 -12.69 7.74 -2.92
C ASP A 35 -13.43 8.11 -1.61
N ILE A 36 -14.52 8.87 -1.75
CA ILE A 36 -15.34 9.32 -0.60
C ILE A 36 -16.02 8.17 0.17
N GLU A 37 -16.12 6.98 -0.43
CA GLU A 37 -16.67 5.77 0.19
C GLU A 37 -15.56 4.81 0.66
N GLY A 38 -14.30 5.25 0.63
CA GLY A 38 -13.14 4.46 1.01
C GLY A 38 -12.74 3.39 -0.01
N ARG A 39 -13.28 3.41 -1.23
CA ARG A 39 -12.91 2.45 -2.27
C ARG A 39 -11.64 2.87 -2.98
N PHE A 40 -10.83 1.91 -3.37
CA PHE A 40 -9.57 2.16 -4.08
C PHE A 40 -9.32 1.10 -5.16
N SER A 41 -8.50 1.47 -6.13
CA SER A 41 -7.95 0.57 -7.16
C SER A 41 -6.47 0.89 -7.39
N VAL A 42 -5.65 -0.15 -7.41
CA VAL A 42 -4.22 -0.07 -7.76
C VAL A 42 -3.97 -1.03 -8.92
N GLU A 43 -3.53 -0.46 -10.04
CA GLU A 43 -3.31 -1.18 -11.31
C GLU A 43 -1.81 -1.29 -11.62
N GLY A 44 -1.47 -2.13 -12.60
CA GLY A 44 -0.08 -2.31 -13.05
C GLY A 44 0.82 -3.04 -12.05
N LEU A 45 0.24 -3.77 -11.10
CA LEU A 45 0.98 -4.66 -10.20
C LEU A 45 1.32 -5.95 -10.96
N ARG A 46 2.59 -6.36 -10.89
CA ARG A 46 3.04 -7.65 -11.43
C ARG A 46 2.58 -8.77 -10.49
N PRO A 47 2.51 -10.02 -10.96
CA PRO A 47 2.31 -11.16 -10.06
C PRO A 47 3.43 -11.21 -9.02
N GLY A 48 3.09 -11.43 -7.76
CA GLY A 48 4.02 -11.36 -6.64
C GLY A 48 3.38 -11.13 -5.29
N SER A 49 4.21 -11.10 -4.26
CA SER A 49 3.79 -10.77 -2.90
C SER A 49 3.91 -9.27 -2.67
N TYR A 50 2.92 -8.69 -1.98
CA TYR A 50 2.88 -7.27 -1.66
C TYR A 50 2.47 -7.05 -0.22
N LEU A 51 3.08 -6.05 0.42
CA LEU A 51 2.62 -5.46 1.66
C LEU A 51 1.70 -4.29 1.32
N VAL A 52 0.52 -4.26 1.95
CA VAL A 52 -0.51 -3.26 1.70
C VAL A 52 -0.90 -2.57 3.00
N LEU A 53 -0.93 -1.25 2.98
CA LEU A 53 -1.29 -0.37 4.10
C LEU A 53 -2.31 0.66 3.62
N ALA A 54 -3.29 1.01 4.44
CA ALA A 54 -4.12 2.19 4.22
C ALA A 54 -3.85 3.19 5.32
N THR A 55 -3.64 4.46 4.98
CA THR A 55 -3.34 5.47 6.00
C THR A 55 -3.72 6.87 5.55
N TYR A 56 -3.78 7.78 6.51
CA TYR A 56 -3.94 9.21 6.25
C TYR A 56 -2.57 9.84 6.18
N ILE A 57 -2.21 10.30 4.99
CA ILE A 57 -0.95 11.00 4.78
C ILE A 57 -1.26 12.45 4.45
N SER A 58 -0.79 13.36 5.29
CA SER A 58 -0.81 14.79 5.00
C SER A 58 0.44 15.17 4.21
N GLY A 59 0.27 15.50 2.93
CA GLY A 59 1.31 16.11 2.08
C GLY A 59 1.97 15.18 1.06
N ASN A 60 2.93 15.72 0.31
CA ASN A 60 3.70 15.00 -0.71
C ASN A 60 4.73 14.08 -0.03
N VAL A 61 4.31 12.89 0.41
CA VAL A 61 5.25 11.86 0.87
C VAL A 61 5.93 11.25 -0.35
N ASN A 62 7.24 11.46 -0.46
CA ASN A 62 8.07 10.82 -1.48
C ASN A 62 8.15 9.32 -1.21
N THR A 63 8.15 8.50 -2.28
CA THR A 63 8.26 7.05 -2.23
C THR A 63 9.44 6.54 -1.40
N GLY A 64 10.56 7.27 -1.36
CA GLY A 64 11.70 6.92 -0.50
C GLY A 64 11.37 6.97 1.00
N ALA A 65 10.59 7.95 1.44
CA ALA A 65 10.14 8.07 2.83
C ALA A 65 9.14 6.97 3.21
N ILE A 66 8.33 6.50 2.25
CA ILE A 66 7.40 5.38 2.46
C ILE A 66 8.18 4.10 2.80
N ALA A 67 9.21 3.76 2.02
CA ALA A 67 9.98 2.53 2.25
C ALA A 67 10.66 2.54 3.63
N GLU A 68 11.24 3.67 4.05
CA GLU A 68 11.81 3.81 5.39
C GLU A 68 10.76 3.56 6.49
N MET A 69 9.58 4.15 6.37
CA MET A 69 8.51 3.95 7.38
C MET A 69 8.02 2.50 7.42
N VAL A 70 7.89 1.85 6.25
CA VAL A 70 7.47 0.45 6.16
C VAL A 70 8.46 -0.49 6.83
N TYR A 71 9.74 -0.39 6.49
CA TYR A 71 10.72 -1.38 6.93
C TYR A 71 11.50 -0.95 8.17
N VAL A 72 12.01 0.27 8.20
CA VAL A 72 12.85 0.77 9.30
C VAL A 72 12.01 1.10 10.52
N ARG A 73 10.84 1.74 10.35
CA ARG A 73 9.92 2.01 11.46
C ARG A 73 8.94 0.86 11.74
N GLY A 74 9.01 -0.22 10.96
CA GLY A 74 8.31 -1.47 11.25
C GLY A 74 6.80 -1.48 10.96
N LEU A 75 6.30 -0.56 10.11
CA LEU A 75 4.90 -0.60 9.65
C LEU A 75 4.58 -1.88 8.87
N ASN A 76 5.58 -2.58 8.33
CA ASN A 76 5.41 -3.91 7.71
C ASN A 76 4.70 -4.93 8.60
N ARG A 77 4.83 -4.81 9.94
CA ARG A 77 4.14 -5.68 10.91
C ARG A 77 2.63 -5.42 11.00
N GLN A 78 2.20 -4.24 10.59
CA GLN A 78 0.80 -3.82 10.53
C GLN A 78 0.24 -3.89 9.11
N ALA A 79 1.09 -4.15 8.13
CA ALA A 79 0.69 -4.30 6.74
C ALA A 79 -0.03 -5.64 6.52
N LYS A 80 -0.96 -5.62 5.57
CA LYS A 80 -1.59 -6.84 5.08
C LYS A 80 -0.75 -7.39 3.93
N THR A 81 -0.35 -8.65 4.03
CA THR A 81 0.30 -9.34 2.91
C THR A 81 -0.75 -9.85 1.93
N ILE A 82 -0.58 -9.52 0.65
CA ILE A 82 -1.42 -9.97 -0.46
C ILE A 82 -0.52 -10.66 -1.47
N GLN A 83 -0.89 -11.87 -1.87
CA GLN A 83 -0.31 -12.54 -3.02
C GLN A 83 -1.18 -12.23 -4.24
N LEU A 84 -0.55 -11.83 -5.35
CA LEU A 84 -1.20 -11.65 -6.64
C LEU A 84 -0.69 -12.69 -7.62
N GLU A 85 -1.62 -13.45 -8.22
CA GLU A 85 -1.34 -14.34 -9.33
C GLU A 85 -1.53 -13.64 -10.69
N GLU A 86 -1.05 -14.28 -11.76
CA GLU A 86 -1.19 -13.74 -13.11
C GLU A 86 -2.66 -13.62 -13.53
N GLY A 87 -3.05 -12.43 -14.00
CA GLY A 87 -4.43 -12.13 -14.39
C GLY A 87 -5.41 -11.98 -13.21
N GLU A 88 -4.94 -12.12 -11.96
CA GLU A 88 -5.80 -12.03 -10.79
C GLU A 88 -6.12 -10.56 -10.43
N THR A 89 -7.38 -10.32 -10.04
CA THR A 89 -7.77 -9.09 -9.36
C THR A 89 -8.08 -9.38 -7.90
N ALA A 90 -7.10 -9.17 -7.01
CA ALA A 90 -7.37 -9.27 -5.58
C ALA A 90 -8.38 -8.20 -5.12
N ALA A 91 -9.35 -8.65 -4.31
CA ALA A 91 -10.32 -7.83 -3.61
C ALA A 91 -9.97 -7.80 -2.11
N VAL A 92 -9.74 -6.62 -1.56
CA VAL A 92 -9.17 -6.49 -0.20
C VAL A 92 -9.99 -5.53 0.66
N ASN A 93 -10.48 -6.02 1.79
CA ASN A 93 -10.98 -5.15 2.87
C ASN A 93 -9.84 -4.81 3.83
N MET A 94 -9.74 -3.53 4.18
CA MET A 94 -8.67 -2.98 5.00
C MET A 94 -9.22 -2.03 6.05
N LYS A 95 -8.42 -1.83 7.09
CA LYS A 95 -8.62 -0.78 8.10
C LYS A 95 -7.50 0.24 7.96
N ILE A 96 -7.72 1.44 8.49
CA ILE A 96 -6.67 2.44 8.60
C ILE A 96 -5.57 1.93 9.52
N THR A 97 -4.36 1.88 8.98
CA THR A 97 -3.11 1.75 9.71
C THR A 97 -2.66 3.14 10.15
N PRO A 98 -2.53 3.40 11.46
CA PRO A 98 -1.99 4.66 11.96
C PRO A 98 -0.59 4.91 11.40
N TRP A 99 -0.37 6.11 10.85
CA TRP A 99 0.98 6.54 10.48
C TRP A 99 1.73 6.93 11.76
N PRO A 100 2.95 6.43 12.00
CA PRO A 100 3.75 6.84 13.15
C PRO A 100 4.12 8.32 13.03
N GLU A 101 4.09 9.04 14.16
CA GLU A 101 4.54 10.44 14.27
C GLU A 101 6.07 10.57 14.16
#